data_AF-A0AA38CHZ0-F1
#
_entry.id   AF-A0AA38CHZ0-F1
#
_cell.length_a   1.000
_cell.length_b   1.000
_cell.length_c   1.000
_cell.angle_alpha   90.00
_cell.angle_beta   90.00
_cell.angle_gamma   90.00
#
_symmetry.space_group_name_H-M   'P 1'
#
loop_
_entity.id
_entity.type
_entity.pdbx_description
1 polymer ?
#
loop_
_entity_poly.entity_id
_entity_poly.type
_entity_poly.pdbx_seq_one_letter_code
_entity_poly.pdbx_strand_id
1 'polypeptide(L)' 'FCGREGSVLMITGRGRPYTIEDSEAQAFVPLMLFDARGYEPVDFVFKDGWKVES' A
#
# COMPACT_ATOMS: atom_id res chain seq x y z
N PHE A 1 -9.63 -15.77 -18.81
CA PHE A 1 -8.61 -15.99 -17.76
C PHE A 1 -7.71 -17.13 -18.22
N CYS A 2 -6.37 -16.98 -18.16
CA CYS A 2 -5.42 -17.92 -18.75
C CYS A 2 -4.99 -19.09 -17.84
N GLY A 3 -5.62 -19.26 -16.67
CA GLY A 3 -5.27 -20.30 -15.69
C GLY A 3 -3.95 -20.05 -14.95
N ARG A 4 -3.30 -18.88 -15.14
CA ARG A 4 -2.09 -18.51 -14.41
C ARG A 4 -2.40 -18.23 -12.95
N GLU A 5 -1.71 -18.94 -12.07
CA GLU A 5 -1.69 -18.66 -10.64
C GLU A 5 -0.57 -17.68 -10.30
N GLY A 6 -0.82 -16.85 -9.29
CA GLY A 6 0.10 -15.83 -8.81
C GLY A 6 -0.17 -15.52 -7.35
N SER A 7 0.58 -14.57 -6.79
CA SER A 7 0.43 -14.13 -5.40
C SER A 7 0.65 -12.63 -5.27
N VAL A 8 0.02 -12.04 -4.26
CA VAL A 8 0.25 -10.67 -3.80
C VAL A 8 0.39 -10.75 -2.28
N LEU A 9 1.59 -10.51 -1.77
CA LEU A 9 1.90 -10.60 -0.34
C LEU A 9 2.42 -9.26 0.17
N MET A 10 1.86 -8.76 1.27
CA MET A 10 2.37 -7.56 1.92
C MET A 10 3.72 -7.87 2.57
N ILE A 11 4.74 -7.06 2.27
CA ILE A 11 6.04 -7.14 2.93
C ILE A 11 5.97 -6.36 4.23
N THR A 12 5.92 -7.07 5.36
CA THR A 12 5.88 -6.46 6.69
C THR A 12 7.14 -5.64 6.99
N GLY A 13 6.99 -4.54 7.72
CA GLY A 13 8.11 -3.65 8.08
C GLY A 13 8.58 -2.73 6.94
N ARG A 14 7.85 -2.68 5.82
CA ARG A 14 8.06 -1.72 4.73
C ARG A 14 6.93 -0.70 4.68
N GLY A 15 7.26 0.50 4.21
CA GLY A 15 6.38 1.66 4.26
C GLY A 15 6.45 2.39 5.59
N ARG A 16 5.68 3.46 5.74
CA ARG A 16 5.55 4.21 7.00
C ARG A 16 4.19 4.90 7.10
N PRO A 17 3.73 5.27 8.31
CA PRO A 17 2.55 6.10 8.48
C PRO A 17 2.67 7.44 7.74
N TYR A 18 1.52 7.95 7.32
CA TYR A 18 1.37 9.31 6.80
C TYR A 18 1.35 10.30 7.97
N THR A 19 2.12 11.38 7.90
CA THR A 19 2.20 12.37 8.98
C THR A 19 1.66 13.74 8.55
N ILE A 20 1.55 14.66 9.50
CA ILE A 20 1.13 16.05 9.23
C ILE A 20 2.14 16.73 8.31
N GLU A 21 3.44 16.50 8.52
CA GLU A 21 4.51 17.07 7.70
C GLU A 21 4.41 16.63 6.24
N ASP A 22 4.00 15.37 5.98
CA ASP A 22 3.75 14.88 4.61
C ASP A 22 2.57 15.61 3.96
N SER A 23 1.55 15.94 4.76
CA SER A 23 0.39 16.71 4.32
C SER A 23 0.75 18.13 3.97
N GLU A 24 1.48 18.81 4.85
CA GLU A 24 1.95 20.18 4.61
C GLU A 24 2.87 20.25 3.38
N ALA A 25 3.70 19.23 3.18
CA ALA A 25 4.58 19.11 2.02
C ALA A 25 3.85 18.66 0.73
N GLN A 26 2.57 18.27 0.80
CA GLN A 26 1.82 17.67 -0.30
C GLN A 26 2.56 16.48 -0.94
N ALA A 27 3.22 15.67 -0.10
CA ALA A 27 4.11 14.61 -0.55
C ALA A 27 3.36 13.29 -0.77
N PHE A 28 3.77 12.57 -1.81
CA PHE A 28 3.42 11.15 -1.95
C PHE A 28 4.34 10.30 -1.08
N VAL A 29 3.77 9.40 -0.30
CA VAL A 29 4.53 8.52 0.60
C VAL A 29 4.17 7.05 0.40
N PRO A 30 5.16 6.14 0.48
CA PRO A 30 4.90 4.71 0.42
C PRO A 30 4.33 4.20 1.76
N LEU A 31 3.03 3.94 1.82
CA LEU A 31 2.37 3.40 3.03
C LEU A 31 2.62 1.90 3.23
N MET A 32 2.77 1.17 2.13
CA MET A 32 2.90 -0.29 2.13
C MET A 32 3.66 -0.76 0.88
N LEU A 33 4.20 -1.97 0.92
CA LEU A 33 4.89 -2.60 -0.22
C LEU A 33 4.44 -4.05 -0.36
N PHE A 34 4.23 -4.49 -1.60
CA PHE A 34 3.80 -5.85 -1.93
C PHE A 34 4.86 -6.59 -2.77
N ASP A 35 5.08 -7.87 -2.48
CA ASP A 35 5.70 -8.83 -3.42
C ASP A 35 4.57 -9.40 -4.29
N ALA A 36 4.53 -8.99 -5.55
CA ALA A 36 3.53 -9.42 -6.52
C ALA A 36 4.19 -10.31 -7.58
N ARG A 37 3.72 -11.57 -7.69
CA ARG A 37 4.26 -12.57 -8.63
C ARG A 37 3.14 -13.10 -9.51
N GLY A 38 3.25 -12.88 -10.82
CA GLY A 38 2.24 -13.30 -11.79
C GLY A 38 0.99 -12.42 -11.82
N TYR A 39 0.90 -11.41 -10.93
CA TYR A 39 -0.13 -10.37 -10.88
C TYR A 39 0.51 -9.00 -10.74
N GLU A 40 -0.15 -7.98 -11.26
CA GLU A 40 0.25 -6.58 -11.13
C GLU A 40 -0.92 -5.80 -10.51
N PRO A 41 -0.73 -5.13 -9.36
CA PRO A 41 -1.74 -4.24 -8.80
C PRO A 41 -1.88 -3.01 -9.67
N VAL A 42 -3.09 -2.73 -10.15
CA VAL A 42 -3.37 -1.59 -11.05
C VAL A 42 -4.04 -0.42 -10.34
N ASP A 43 -4.67 -0.65 -9.19
CA ASP A 43 -5.40 0.36 -8.44
C ASP A 43 -5.49 -0.02 -6.95
N PHE A 44 -5.79 0.96 -6.10
CA PHE A 44 -5.94 0.80 -4.67
C PHE A 44 -7.18 1.54 -4.17
N VAL A 45 -8.00 0.84 -3.38
CA VAL A 45 -9.21 1.42 -2.77
C VAL A 45 -9.06 1.41 -1.26
N PHE A 46 -9.11 2.60 -0.65
CA PHE A 46 -9.16 2.74 0.80
C PHE A 46 -10.45 2.15 1.36
N LYS A 47 -10.32 1.40 2.46
CA LYS A 47 -11.43 0.85 3.25
C LYS A 47 -11.29 1.29 4.71
N ASP A 48 -12.23 0.86 5.54
CA ASP A 48 -12.19 1.09 6.99
C ASP A 48 -10.98 0.42 7.66
N GLY A 49 -10.64 0.88 8.88
CA GLY A 49 -9.57 0.29 9.72
C GLY A 49 -8.31 1.13 9.84
N TRP A 50 -8.22 2.26 9.14
CA TRP A 50 -7.18 3.26 9.39
C TRP A 50 -7.30 3.83 10.80
N LYS A 51 -6.15 4.06 11.42
CA LYS A 51 -6.04 4.70 12.73
C LYS A 51 -5.27 5.99 12.58
N VAL A 52 -5.63 6.96 13.40
CA VAL A 52 -5.00 8.27 13.46
C VAL A 52 -4.64 8.56 14.91
N GLU A 53 -3.53 9.25 15.10
CA GLU A 53 -3.13 9.81 16.40
C GLU A 53 -3.14 11.34 16.26
N SER A 54 -3.58 12.03 17.32
CA SER A 54 -3.70 13.49 17.38
C SER A 54 -2.54 14.13 18.13
#